data_AF-A0A922SPE1-F1
#
_entry.id   AF-A0A922SPE1-F1
#
_cell.length_a   1.000
_cell.length_b   1.000
_cell.length_c   1.000
_cell.angle_alpha   90.00
_cell.angle_beta   90.00
_cell.angle_gamma   90.00
#
_symmetry.space_group_name_H-M   'P 1'
#
loop_
_entity.id
_entity.type
_entity.pdbx_description
1 polymer ?
#
loop_
_entity_poly.entity_id
_entity_poly.type
_entity_poly.pdbx_seq_one_letter_code
_entity_poly.pdbx_strand_id
1 'polypeptide(L)'
;MSPTITLIFTVFVLYASANAMAHHSHDKSERREKQEKHPTCQEFTQGLSFNDSSAIGSWHLLHMRMENSNGGVDTHCVSFTAERKDLKELIGKFVENLKWENLVLKMQIPCASPGFNKSRDYYLEKLEGDGSYRTLQMPPSSAKLDLADFHRYPMRLKVIEGQYLGMMDCHEKFVFILGPQPPEGKEIDEKLKKMIDFYWPEETA
;
A
#
# COMPACT_ATOMS: atom_id res chain seq x y z
N MET A 1 18.91 73.00 -42.79
CA MET A 1 18.24 71.72 -43.16
C MET A 1 19.33 70.69 -43.36
N SER A 2 19.38 69.68 -42.49
CA SER A 2 20.44 68.67 -42.46
C SER A 2 20.10 67.52 -43.43
N PRO A 3 21.02 67.05 -44.29
CA PRO A 3 20.73 65.90 -45.14
C PRO A 3 20.85 64.60 -44.35
N THR A 4 19.74 63.86 -44.29
CA THR A 4 19.69 62.48 -43.79
C THR A 4 20.33 61.55 -44.82
N ILE A 5 21.36 60.82 -44.41
CA ILE A 5 22.02 59.79 -45.24
C ILE A 5 21.32 58.45 -44.98
N THR A 6 20.68 57.91 -46.01
CA THR A 6 20.07 56.57 -45.99
C THR A 6 21.08 55.56 -46.54
N LEU A 7 21.57 54.65 -45.71
CA LEU A 7 22.44 53.54 -46.12
C LEU A 7 21.59 52.27 -46.32
N ILE A 8 21.52 51.81 -47.57
CA ILE A 8 20.88 50.55 -47.96
C ILE A 8 21.91 49.44 -47.79
N PHE A 9 21.66 48.51 -46.87
CA PHE A 9 22.47 47.30 -46.71
C PHE A 9 21.88 46.16 -47.54
N THR A 10 22.49 45.87 -48.69
CA THR A 10 22.30 44.64 -49.45
C THR A 10 23.28 43.59 -48.93
N VAL A 11 22.78 42.50 -48.33
CA VAL A 11 23.61 41.33 -47.98
C VAL A 11 23.24 40.18 -48.91
N PHE A 12 24.26 39.68 -49.59
CA PHE A 12 24.26 38.59 -50.55
C PHE A 12 23.75 37.27 -49.95
N VAL A 13 22.79 36.64 -50.64
CA VAL A 13 22.40 35.24 -50.41
C VAL A 13 23.43 34.34 -51.09
N LEU A 14 24.29 33.70 -50.29
CA LEU A 14 25.14 32.61 -50.76
C LEU A 14 24.40 31.28 -50.59
N TYR A 15 23.98 30.70 -51.71
CA TYR A 15 23.58 29.31 -51.79
C TYR A 15 24.82 28.41 -51.67
N ALA A 16 24.93 27.68 -50.57
CA ALA A 16 25.84 26.55 -50.44
C ALA A 16 25.01 25.28 -50.24
N SER A 17 24.92 24.47 -51.28
CA SER A 17 24.40 23.10 -51.23
C SER A 17 25.50 22.15 -50.79
N ALA A 18 25.34 21.52 -49.63
CA ALA A 18 26.13 20.37 -49.22
C ALA A 18 25.20 19.33 -48.58
N ASN A 19 24.97 18.22 -49.30
CA ASN A 19 24.41 17.00 -48.74
C ASN A 19 25.55 16.21 -48.10
N ALA A 20 25.48 15.92 -46.80
CA ALA A 20 25.98 14.67 -46.23
C ALA A 20 25.53 14.47 -44.76
N MET A 21 24.78 13.40 -44.58
CA MET A 21 24.70 12.48 -43.43
C MET A 21 24.20 12.98 -42.06
N ALA A 22 23.15 12.28 -41.62
CA ALA A 22 22.51 12.37 -40.32
C ALA A 22 23.48 12.06 -39.17
N HIS A 23 23.54 12.97 -38.20
CA HIS A 23 23.80 12.62 -36.81
C HIS A 23 22.57 13.05 -36.00
N HIS A 24 21.79 12.05 -35.58
CA HIS A 24 20.77 12.21 -34.56
C HIS A 24 21.44 12.65 -33.26
N SER A 25 21.51 13.97 -33.03
CA SER A 25 21.67 14.49 -31.67
C SER A 25 20.29 14.46 -31.03
N HIS A 26 20.00 13.35 -30.36
CA HIS A 26 18.98 13.37 -29.33
C HIS A 26 19.45 14.34 -28.25
N ASP A 27 19.03 15.59 -28.34
CA ASP A 27 18.90 16.44 -27.17
C ASP A 27 17.75 15.86 -26.33
N LYS A 28 18.04 14.74 -25.66
CA LYS A 28 17.30 14.32 -24.48
C LYS A 28 17.66 15.35 -23.41
N SER A 29 16.97 16.48 -23.47
CA SER A 29 16.49 17.11 -22.24
C SER A 29 15.68 16.03 -21.53
N GLU A 30 16.37 15.20 -20.74
CA GLU A 30 15.80 14.51 -19.61
C GLU A 30 15.21 15.62 -18.72
N ARG A 31 13.96 15.99 -19.02
CA ARG A 31 13.01 16.21 -17.94
C ARG A 31 13.18 14.95 -17.10
N ARG A 32 13.94 15.06 -16.02
CA ARG A 32 13.75 14.21 -14.86
C ARG A 32 12.29 14.42 -14.51
N GLU A 33 11.42 13.61 -15.10
CA GLU A 33 10.13 13.31 -14.50
C GLU A 33 10.50 13.03 -13.06
N LYS A 34 10.01 13.90 -12.17
CA LYS A 34 10.13 13.69 -10.74
C LYS A 34 9.61 12.29 -10.53
N GLN A 35 10.51 11.34 -10.27
CA GLN A 35 10.14 9.98 -9.94
C GLN A 35 9.17 10.14 -8.78
N GLU A 36 7.88 9.88 -9.01
CA GLU A 36 6.87 10.04 -7.98
C GLU A 36 7.28 9.07 -6.87
N LYS A 37 7.72 9.63 -5.74
CA LYS A 37 8.26 8.82 -4.65
C LYS A 37 7.11 8.01 -4.07
N HIS A 38 7.11 6.73 -4.37
CA HIS A 38 6.19 5.75 -3.83
C HIS A 38 6.44 5.53 -2.33
N PRO A 39 5.38 5.40 -1.50
CA PRO A 39 5.51 5.34 -0.05
C PRO A 39 6.02 3.99 0.43
N THR A 40 7.12 3.98 1.18
CA THR A 40 7.61 2.77 1.88
C THR A 40 6.62 2.28 2.95
N CYS A 41 6.80 1.05 3.46
CA CYS A 41 6.02 0.52 4.59
C CYS A 41 6.00 1.49 5.80
N GLN A 42 7.08 2.23 6.03
CA GLN A 42 7.15 3.20 7.12
C GLN A 42 6.36 4.48 6.81
N GLU A 43 6.37 4.92 5.56
CA GLU A 43 5.72 6.16 5.10
C GLU A 43 4.21 5.98 4.88
N PHE A 44 3.72 4.75 4.69
CA PHE A 44 2.32 4.45 4.37
C PHE A 44 1.31 5.10 5.34
N THR A 45 1.65 5.20 6.62
CA THR A 45 0.82 5.83 7.68
C THR A 45 1.36 7.16 8.19
N GLN A 46 2.47 7.66 7.65
CA GLN A 46 3.15 8.83 8.19
C GLN A 46 2.28 10.09 8.07
N GLY A 47 2.21 10.87 9.16
CA GLY A 47 1.51 12.16 9.19
C GLY A 47 -0.02 12.05 9.24
N LEU A 48 -0.57 10.88 9.54
CA LEU A 48 -2.01 10.64 9.58
C LEU A 48 -2.43 10.11 10.94
N SER A 49 -3.52 10.64 11.49
CA SER A 49 -4.15 10.06 12.68
C SER A 49 -5.04 8.88 12.30
N PHE A 50 -4.79 7.70 12.87
CA PHE A 50 -5.63 6.52 12.66
C PHE A 50 -6.30 6.10 13.97
N ASN A 51 -7.63 6.03 13.95
CA ASN A 51 -8.42 5.56 15.08
C ASN A 51 -8.78 4.08 14.87
N ASP A 52 -8.45 3.23 15.84
CA ASP A 52 -8.75 1.80 15.81
C ASP A 52 -10.25 1.53 15.57
N SER A 53 -11.13 2.39 16.10
CA SER A 53 -12.58 2.26 15.89
C SER A 53 -13.01 2.42 14.43
N SER A 54 -12.20 3.10 13.60
CA SER A 54 -12.50 3.28 12.17
C SER A 54 -12.27 2.02 11.34
N ALA A 55 -11.48 1.07 11.86
CA ALA A 55 -11.26 -0.23 11.21
C ALA A 55 -12.37 -1.24 11.51
N ILE A 56 -13.12 -1.06 12.60
CA ILE A 56 -14.08 -2.05 13.10
C ILE A 56 -15.19 -2.31 12.08
N GLY A 57 -15.44 -3.59 11.80
CA GLY A 57 -16.43 -4.04 10.83
C GLY A 57 -15.83 -4.99 9.79
N SER A 58 -16.64 -5.32 8.79
CA SER A 58 -16.24 -6.15 7.66
C SER A 58 -15.85 -5.29 6.47
N TRP A 59 -14.73 -5.64 5.85
CA TRP A 59 -14.14 -4.94 4.72
C TRP A 59 -13.89 -5.93 3.60
N HIS A 60 -14.35 -5.60 2.41
CA HIS A 60 -14.27 -6.46 1.23
C HIS A 60 -13.15 -6.03 0.31
N LEU A 61 -12.44 -7.00 -0.24
CA LEU A 61 -11.35 -6.73 -1.16
C LEU A 61 -11.88 -6.10 -2.45
N LEU A 62 -11.49 -4.85 -2.71
CA LEU A 62 -11.80 -4.15 -3.95
C LEU A 62 -10.66 -4.27 -4.96
N HIS A 63 -9.42 -4.09 -4.48
CA HIS A 63 -8.23 -4.18 -5.31
C HIS A 63 -7.00 -4.54 -4.48
N MET A 64 -6.04 -5.24 -5.10
CA MET A 64 -4.78 -5.60 -4.47
C MET A 64 -3.61 -5.44 -5.44
N ARG A 65 -2.44 -5.14 -4.89
CA ARG A 65 -1.16 -5.18 -5.59
C ARG A 65 -0.20 -6.00 -4.73
N MET A 66 0.65 -6.79 -5.38
CA MET A 66 1.60 -7.70 -4.74
C MET A 66 2.90 -7.83 -5.52
N GLU A 67 4.03 -8.05 -4.83
CA GLU A 67 5.36 -8.14 -5.46
C GLU A 67 5.52 -9.47 -6.21
N ASN A 68 5.01 -10.58 -5.64
CA ASN A 68 5.05 -11.91 -6.24
C ASN A 68 3.64 -12.44 -6.48
N SER A 69 3.28 -12.74 -7.72
CA SER A 69 1.93 -13.19 -8.15
C SER A 69 1.46 -14.56 -7.63
N ASN A 70 2.09 -15.11 -6.58
CA ASN A 70 1.85 -16.48 -6.09
C ASN A 70 0.90 -16.55 -4.88
N GLY A 71 0.37 -15.43 -4.39
CA GLY A 71 -0.61 -15.43 -3.31
C GLY A 71 -2.02 -15.65 -3.85
N GLY A 72 -2.68 -16.70 -3.37
CA GLY A 72 -4.06 -17.02 -3.71
C GLY A 72 -4.99 -15.82 -3.49
N VAL A 73 -5.76 -15.50 -4.53
CA VAL A 73 -6.73 -14.39 -4.63
C VAL A 73 -7.96 -14.60 -3.72
N ASP A 74 -7.89 -15.54 -2.77
CA ASP A 74 -9.07 -16.15 -2.13
C ASP A 74 -9.54 -15.44 -0.85
N THR A 75 -9.16 -14.17 -0.64
CA THR A 75 -9.64 -13.40 0.53
C THR A 75 -10.48 -12.22 0.11
N HIS A 76 -11.77 -12.48 -0.14
CA HIS A 76 -12.74 -11.45 -0.52
C HIS A 76 -13.19 -10.56 0.65
N CYS A 77 -12.80 -10.87 1.89
CA CYS A 77 -13.25 -10.13 3.07
C CYS A 77 -12.30 -10.28 4.26
N VAL A 78 -12.10 -9.18 4.99
CA VAL A 78 -11.37 -9.06 6.25
C VAL A 78 -12.31 -8.43 7.29
N SER A 79 -12.41 -9.00 8.50
CA SER A 79 -13.20 -8.39 9.58
C SER A 79 -12.32 -7.98 10.76
N PHE A 80 -12.57 -6.79 11.29
CA PHE A 80 -11.91 -6.28 12.49
C PHE A 80 -12.91 -6.15 13.63
N THR A 81 -12.50 -6.60 14.81
CA THR A 81 -13.23 -6.47 16.06
C THR A 81 -12.33 -5.88 17.14
N ALA A 82 -12.92 -5.19 18.10
CA ALA A 82 -12.18 -4.65 19.23
C ALA A 82 -11.81 -5.81 20.16
N GLU A 83 -10.52 -5.93 20.48
CA GLU A 83 -10.06 -7.00 21.35
C GLU A 83 -10.26 -6.62 22.82
N ARG A 84 -10.92 -7.49 23.58
CA ARG A 84 -11.21 -7.28 25.01
C ARG A 84 -10.62 -8.42 25.81
N LYS A 85 -9.29 -8.40 25.89
CA LYS A 85 -8.44 -8.96 26.96
C LYS A 85 -8.90 -10.29 27.55
N ASP A 86 -8.26 -11.37 27.10
CA ASP A 86 -8.00 -12.64 27.85
C ASP A 86 -6.87 -13.48 27.21
N LEU A 87 -6.37 -13.06 26.04
CA LEU A 87 -5.39 -13.81 25.25
C LEU A 87 -4.05 -14.03 25.97
N LYS A 88 -3.64 -13.09 26.84
CA LYS A 88 -2.39 -13.20 27.62
C LYS A 88 -2.41 -14.44 28.53
N GLU A 89 -3.55 -14.74 29.14
CA GLU A 89 -3.66 -15.87 30.05
C GLU A 89 -3.60 -17.19 29.28
N LEU A 90 -4.16 -17.20 28.06
CA LEU A 90 -4.22 -18.38 27.21
C LEU A 90 -2.85 -18.73 26.60
N ILE A 91 -2.17 -17.74 26.02
CA ILE A 91 -0.97 -17.99 25.20
C ILE A 91 0.26 -17.20 25.61
N GLY A 92 0.22 -16.42 26.69
CA GLY A 92 1.30 -15.51 27.05
C GLY A 92 2.65 -16.18 27.33
N LYS A 93 2.63 -17.43 27.81
CA LYS A 93 3.84 -18.23 28.00
C LYS A 93 4.51 -18.70 26.70
N PHE A 94 3.81 -18.60 25.57
CA PHE A 94 4.29 -19.00 24.25
C PHE A 94 4.62 -17.80 23.35
N VAL A 95 4.41 -16.57 23.82
CA VAL A 95 4.66 -15.36 23.02
C VAL A 95 5.53 -14.40 23.79
N GLU A 96 6.80 -14.34 23.40
CA GLU A 96 7.78 -13.44 24.01
C GLU A 96 7.71 -12.02 23.44
N ASN A 97 8.05 -11.03 24.27
CA ASN A 97 8.25 -9.63 23.86
C ASN A 97 7.00 -8.96 23.22
N LEU A 98 5.80 -9.37 23.63
CA LEU A 98 4.53 -8.75 23.26
C LEU A 98 4.03 -7.81 24.36
N LYS A 99 3.67 -6.58 24.01
CA LYS A 99 2.99 -5.64 24.91
C LYS A 99 1.49 -5.92 24.86
N TRP A 100 1.02 -6.81 25.74
CA TRP A 100 -0.37 -7.28 25.76
C TRP A 100 -1.40 -6.17 25.92
N GLU A 101 -1.05 -5.10 26.64
CA GLU A 101 -1.85 -3.89 26.79
C GLU A 101 -2.08 -3.13 25.49
N ASN A 102 -1.24 -3.36 24.48
CA ASN A 102 -1.33 -2.75 23.16
C ASN A 102 -2.06 -3.64 22.14
N LEU A 103 -2.52 -4.84 22.53
CA LEU A 103 -3.42 -5.63 21.70
C LEU A 103 -4.80 -4.97 21.68
N VAL A 104 -5.14 -4.32 20.57
CA VAL A 104 -6.33 -3.47 20.45
C VAL A 104 -7.36 -3.99 19.45
N LEU A 105 -6.92 -4.73 18.44
CA LEU A 105 -7.76 -5.23 17.36
C LEU A 105 -7.55 -6.73 17.16
N LYS A 106 -8.62 -7.43 16.84
CA LYS A 106 -8.59 -8.78 16.27
C LYS A 106 -9.06 -8.69 14.83
N MET A 107 -8.23 -9.20 13.92
CA MET A 107 -8.49 -9.30 12.50
C MET A 107 -8.73 -10.76 12.12
N GLN A 108 -9.74 -11.02 11.30
CA GLN A 108 -10.08 -12.35 10.82
C GLN A 108 -10.15 -12.40 9.30
N ILE A 109 -9.52 -13.42 8.71
CA ILE A 109 -9.39 -13.59 7.25
C ILE A 109 -9.60 -15.06 6.85
N PRO A 110 -10.53 -15.38 5.93
CA PRO A 110 -11.61 -14.50 5.48
C PRO A 110 -12.58 -14.19 6.62
N CYS A 111 -13.44 -13.18 6.46
CA CYS A 111 -14.57 -12.94 7.36
C CYS A 111 -15.38 -14.22 7.61
N ALA A 112 -15.85 -14.41 8.85
CA ALA A 112 -16.78 -15.49 9.18
C ALA A 112 -18.00 -15.45 8.26
N SER A 113 -18.27 -16.57 7.57
CA SER A 113 -19.49 -16.74 6.78
C SER A 113 -20.07 -18.15 6.99
N PRO A 114 -21.40 -18.32 6.92
CA PRO A 114 -22.04 -19.62 7.05
C PRO A 114 -21.47 -20.61 6.02
N GLY A 115 -20.87 -21.70 6.49
CA GLY A 115 -20.28 -22.74 5.62
C GLY A 115 -18.77 -22.60 5.37
N PHE A 116 -18.13 -21.50 5.77
CA PHE A 116 -16.67 -21.36 5.79
C PHE A 116 -16.12 -21.62 7.20
N ASN A 117 -15.54 -22.80 7.40
CA ASN A 117 -14.97 -23.22 8.69
C ASN A 117 -13.47 -22.93 8.84
N LYS A 118 -12.85 -22.29 7.86
CA LYS A 118 -11.40 -21.99 7.85
C LYS A 118 -11.18 -20.49 7.76
N SER A 119 -11.06 -19.84 8.91
CA SER A 119 -10.53 -18.48 9.03
C SER A 119 -9.22 -18.50 9.81
N ARG A 120 -8.38 -17.51 9.55
CA ARG A 120 -7.18 -17.21 10.33
C ARG A 120 -7.47 -15.97 11.16
N ASP A 121 -7.17 -16.09 12.45
CA ASP A 121 -7.26 -14.97 13.38
C ASP A 121 -5.86 -14.39 13.58
N TYR A 122 -5.77 -13.07 13.45
CA TYR A 122 -4.58 -12.28 13.73
C TYR A 122 -4.94 -11.25 14.80
N TYR A 123 -4.18 -11.21 15.88
CA TYR A 123 -4.30 -10.14 16.87
C TYR A 123 -3.30 -9.04 16.54
N LEU A 124 -3.73 -7.79 16.67
CA LEU A 124 -2.95 -6.63 16.24
C LEU A 124 -2.47 -5.86 17.48
N GLU A 125 -1.17 -5.94 17.70
CA GLU A 125 -0.47 -5.13 18.70
C GLU A 125 -0.15 -3.77 18.09
N LYS A 126 -0.69 -2.71 18.68
CA LYS A 126 -0.39 -1.34 18.29
C LYS A 126 1.05 -0.98 18.62
N LEU A 127 1.78 -0.54 17.61
CA LEU A 127 3.15 -0.05 17.71
C LEU A 127 3.17 1.47 17.86
N GLU A 128 4.37 2.02 18.02
CA GLU A 128 4.58 3.46 17.95
C GLU A 128 4.31 3.96 16.52
N GLY A 129 3.49 4.99 16.40
CA GLY A 129 2.98 5.51 15.13
C GLY A 129 1.52 5.15 14.90
N ASP A 130 0.79 6.06 14.27
CA ASP A 130 -0.61 5.82 13.93
C ASP A 130 -0.73 4.72 12.87
N GLY A 131 -1.82 3.94 12.96
CA GLY A 131 -2.12 2.88 12.00
C GLY A 131 -1.06 1.77 11.92
N SER A 132 -0.18 1.69 12.91
CA SER A 132 1.01 0.84 12.90
C SER A 132 0.83 -0.36 13.82
N TYR A 133 0.93 -1.56 13.27
CA TYR A 133 0.67 -2.79 14.02
C TYR A 133 1.72 -3.86 13.76
N ARG A 134 1.84 -4.75 14.74
CA ARG A 134 2.44 -6.07 14.59
C ARG A 134 1.34 -7.11 14.73
N THR A 135 1.17 -7.96 13.74
CA THR A 135 0.23 -9.07 13.82
C THR A 135 0.77 -10.16 14.73
N LEU A 136 -0.14 -10.93 15.34
CA LEU A 136 0.11 -12.17 16.04
C LEU A 136 -0.87 -13.19 15.46
N GLN A 137 -0.37 -14.06 14.58
CA GLN A 137 -1.19 -15.11 13.99
C GLN A 137 -1.47 -16.20 15.01
N MET A 138 -2.74 -16.60 15.13
CA MET A 138 -3.09 -17.75 15.93
C MET A 138 -2.87 -19.06 15.19
N PRO A 139 -2.21 -20.04 15.82
CA PRO A 139 -2.26 -21.41 15.36
C PRO A 139 -3.70 -21.95 15.35
N PRO A 140 -4.01 -22.96 14.53
CA PRO A 140 -5.29 -23.67 14.60
C PRO A 140 -5.57 -24.17 16.03
N SER A 141 -6.84 -24.19 16.43
CA SER A 141 -7.23 -24.63 17.78
C SER A 141 -6.83 -26.08 18.12
N SER A 142 -6.57 -26.90 17.10
CA SER A 142 -6.08 -28.28 17.23
C SER A 142 -4.56 -28.39 17.31
N ALA A 143 -3.81 -27.30 17.10
CA ALA A 143 -2.35 -27.31 17.15
C ALA A 143 -1.84 -27.41 18.58
N LYS A 144 -0.76 -28.19 18.77
CA LYS A 144 -0.02 -28.18 20.02
C LYS A 144 0.87 -26.94 20.03
N LEU A 145 0.53 -25.97 20.87
CA LEU A 145 1.23 -24.68 20.92
C LEU A 145 2.71 -24.83 21.29
N ASP A 146 3.57 -24.30 20.42
CA ASP A 146 4.99 -24.07 20.65
C ASP A 146 5.35 -22.59 20.39
N LEU A 147 6.50 -22.13 20.91
CA LEU A 147 7.03 -20.79 20.67
C LEU A 147 7.19 -20.48 19.18
N ALA A 148 7.56 -21.49 18.37
CA ALA A 148 7.81 -21.34 16.94
C ALA A 148 6.53 -21.13 16.11
N ASP A 149 5.35 -21.41 16.65
CA ASP A 149 4.08 -21.36 15.90
C ASP A 149 3.50 -19.93 15.80
N PHE A 150 4.03 -18.99 16.59
CA PHE A 150 3.52 -17.62 16.66
C PHE A 150 4.26 -16.70 15.70
N HIS A 151 3.71 -16.59 14.49
CA HIS A 151 4.22 -15.67 13.48
C HIS A 151 3.74 -14.24 13.71
N ARG A 152 4.64 -13.29 13.44
CA ARG A 152 4.40 -11.86 13.63
C ARG A 152 4.88 -11.06 12.44
N TYR A 153 3.97 -10.31 11.83
CA TYR A 153 4.25 -9.52 10.64
C TYR A 153 3.93 -8.05 10.87
N PRO A 154 4.79 -7.12 10.43
CA PRO A 154 4.48 -5.70 10.46
C PRO A 154 3.35 -5.39 9.49
N MET A 155 2.34 -4.65 9.97
CA MET A 155 1.14 -4.30 9.21
C MET A 155 0.82 -2.82 9.39
N ARG A 156 0.34 -2.18 8.33
CA ARG A 156 -0.14 -0.79 8.39
C ARG A 156 -1.60 -0.69 7.95
N LEU A 157 -2.38 0.09 8.68
CA LEU A 157 -3.77 0.40 8.38
C LEU A 157 -3.94 1.91 8.19
N LYS A 158 -4.74 2.29 7.21
CA LYS A 158 -5.03 3.70 6.91
C LYS A 158 -6.43 3.85 6.34
N VAL A 159 -7.12 4.92 6.74
CA VAL A 159 -8.35 5.35 6.05
C VAL A 159 -7.96 6.17 4.83
N ILE A 160 -8.46 5.78 3.67
CA ILE A 160 -8.22 6.46 2.39
C ILE A 160 -9.52 7.14 1.94
N GLU A 161 -9.43 8.44 1.66
CA GLU A 161 -10.56 9.28 1.23
C GLU A 161 -11.80 9.23 2.16
N GLY A 162 -11.63 8.81 3.41
CA GLY A 162 -12.74 8.68 4.37
C GLY A 162 -13.70 7.51 4.11
N GLN A 163 -13.43 6.66 3.11
CA GLN A 163 -14.38 5.63 2.65
C GLN A 163 -13.75 4.23 2.47
N TYR A 164 -12.44 4.16 2.24
CA TYR A 164 -11.74 2.89 2.05
C TYR A 164 -10.78 2.62 3.19
N LEU A 165 -10.54 1.34 3.46
CA LEU A 165 -9.48 0.88 4.32
C LEU A 165 -8.31 0.40 3.45
N GLY A 166 -7.21 1.13 3.53
CA GLY A 166 -5.91 0.67 3.05
C GLY A 166 -5.27 -0.23 4.09
N MET A 167 -4.88 -1.43 3.68
CA MET A 167 -4.15 -2.38 4.51
C MET A 167 -2.88 -2.80 3.79
N MET A 168 -1.75 -2.70 4.47
CA MET A 168 -0.45 -3.10 3.93
C MET A 168 0.19 -4.17 4.81
N ASP A 169 0.51 -5.32 4.22
CA ASP A 169 1.40 -6.30 4.82
C ASP A 169 2.83 -5.97 4.40
N CYS A 170 3.67 -5.59 5.36
CA CYS A 170 5.04 -5.18 5.08
C CYS A 170 6.02 -6.34 4.96
N HIS A 171 5.63 -7.57 5.34
CA HIS A 171 6.47 -8.74 5.16
C HIS A 171 6.37 -9.26 3.73
N GLU A 172 5.15 -9.47 3.26
CA GLU A 172 4.87 -10.01 1.92
C GLU A 172 4.73 -8.91 0.85
N LYS A 173 4.83 -7.64 1.25
CA LYS A 173 4.68 -6.45 0.40
C LYS A 173 3.37 -6.50 -0.39
N PHE A 174 2.25 -6.67 0.32
CA PHE A 174 0.92 -6.57 -0.28
C PHE A 174 0.24 -5.28 0.16
N VAL A 175 -0.40 -4.60 -0.78
CA VAL A 175 -1.31 -3.49 -0.49
C VAL A 175 -2.71 -3.93 -0.90
N PHE A 176 -3.66 -3.77 0.01
CA PHE A 176 -5.07 -4.03 -0.20
C PHE A 176 -5.85 -2.73 -0.07
N ILE A 177 -6.74 -2.47 -1.03
CA ILE A 177 -7.79 -1.48 -0.91
C ILE A 177 -9.08 -2.22 -0.62
N LEU A 178 -9.66 -1.95 0.54
CA LEU A 178 -10.86 -2.62 1.03
C LEU A 178 -12.01 -1.61 1.14
N GLY A 179 -13.22 -2.08 0.86
CA GLY A 179 -14.46 -1.30 0.94
C GLY A 179 -15.51 -1.94 1.82
N PRO A 180 -16.54 -1.18 2.26
CA PRO A 180 -17.59 -1.70 3.14
C PRO A 180 -18.55 -2.69 2.44
N GLN A 181 -18.51 -2.76 1.10
CA GLN A 181 -19.37 -3.61 0.29
C GLN A 181 -18.54 -4.46 -0.68
N PRO A 182 -18.97 -5.69 -1.00
CA PRO A 182 -18.30 -6.51 -1.99
C PRO A 182 -18.38 -5.87 -3.39
N PRO A 183 -17.38 -6.12 -4.26
CA PRO A 183 -17.41 -5.62 -5.63
C PRO A 183 -18.60 -6.21 -6.40
N GLU A 184 -19.39 -5.38 -7.07
CA GLU A 184 -20.61 -5.78 -7.81
C GLU A 184 -20.33 -6.50 -9.15
N GLY A 185 -19.15 -7.11 -9.32
CA GLY A 185 -18.74 -7.75 -10.58
C GLY A 185 -18.52 -6.79 -11.75
N LYS A 186 -18.48 -5.47 -11.49
CA LYS A 186 -18.09 -4.44 -12.46
C LYS A 186 -16.57 -4.40 -12.59
N GLU A 187 -16.08 -3.94 -13.74
CA GLU A 187 -14.66 -3.69 -13.95
C GLU A 187 -14.12 -2.76 -12.85
N ILE A 188 -12.93 -3.06 -12.33
CA ILE A 188 -12.30 -2.29 -11.25
C ILE A 188 -12.20 -0.82 -11.71
N ASP A 189 -12.77 0.08 -10.91
CA ASP A 189 -12.72 1.52 -11.15
C ASP A 189 -11.26 1.97 -11.37
N GLU A 190 -11.01 2.66 -12.48
CA GLU A 190 -9.70 3.25 -12.80
C GLU A 190 -9.16 4.14 -11.67
N LYS A 191 -10.05 4.75 -10.87
CA LYS A 191 -9.67 5.48 -9.67
C LYS A 191 -9.01 4.56 -8.62
N LEU A 192 -9.56 3.37 -8.39
CA LEU A 192 -9.01 2.40 -7.43
C LEU A 192 -7.67 1.84 -7.90
N LYS A 193 -7.51 1.63 -9.21
CA LYS A 193 -6.22 1.23 -9.82
C LYS A 193 -5.15 2.30 -9.58
N LYS A 194 -5.44 3.57 -9.92
CA LYS A 194 -4.51 4.67 -9.67
C LYS A 194 -4.20 4.87 -8.18
N MET A 195 -5.20 4.63 -7.32
CA MET A 195 -5.04 4.73 -5.88
C MET A 195 -4.06 3.69 -5.34
N ILE A 196 -4.16 2.43 -5.76
CA ILE A 196 -3.25 1.39 -5.26
C ILE A 196 -1.81 1.62 -5.71
N ASP A 197 -1.63 2.15 -6.92
CA ASP A 197 -0.31 2.47 -7.46
C ASP A 197 0.36 3.58 -6.64
N PHE A 198 -0.40 4.58 -6.23
CA PHE A 198 0.10 5.63 -5.34
C PHE A 198 0.56 5.07 -3.99
N TYR A 199 -0.10 4.03 -3.47
CA TYR A 199 0.21 3.44 -2.16
C TYR A 199 1.17 2.26 -2.22
N TRP A 200 1.58 1.85 -3.42
CA TRP A 200 2.56 0.79 -3.60
C TRP A 200 3.91 1.25 -3.05
N PRO A 201 4.60 0.46 -2.22
CA PRO A 201 5.98 0.74 -1.86
C PRO A 201 6.91 0.44 -3.03
N GLU A 202 7.65 1.43 -3.51
CA GLU A 202 8.90 1.16 -4.23
C GLU A 202 10.03 1.13 -3.21
N GLU A 203 10.75 0.01 -3.14
CA GLU A 203 12.07 0.04 -2.52
C GLU A 203 13.00 0.76 -3.50
N THR A 204 13.55 1.90 -3.07
CA THR A 204 14.75 2.42 -3.70
C THR A 204 15.86 1.41 -3.46
N ALA A 205 16.23 0.69 -4.51
CA ALA A 205 17.44 -0.14 -4.57
C ALA A 205 18.71 0.66 -4.25
#